data_AF-A0A852IWE8-F1
#
_entry.id   AF-A0A852IWE8-F1
#
_cell.length_a   1.000
_cell.length_b   1.000
_cell.length_c   1.000
_cell.angle_alpha   90.00
_cell.angle_beta   90.00
_cell.angle_gamma   90.00
#
_symmetry.space_group_name_H-M   'P 1'
#
loop_
_entity.id
_entity.type
_entity.pdbx_description
1 polymer ?
#
loop_
_entity_poly.entity_id
_entity_poly.type
_entity_poly.pdbx_seq_one_letter_code
_entity_poly.pdbx_strand_id
1 'polypeptide(L)'
;PLRSPAYKWFVPPEVYPNATYPPYCGGAAYVLSTDLARRVWGVAQRLPLINMEDAFVGLCLQALGVSVSIPPPGTFHMGRLPYERCRFHRLV
;
A
#
# COMPACT_ATOMS: atom_id res chain seq x y z
N PRO A 1 -4.10 -1.03 -12.48
CA PRO A 1 -4.25 -2.50 -12.53
C PRO A 1 -3.51 -3.10 -13.73
N LEU A 2 -2.69 -4.14 -13.53
CA LEU A 2 -2.12 -4.91 -14.62
C LEU A 2 -3.19 -5.84 -15.18
N ARG A 3 -3.41 -5.83 -16.50
CA ARG A 3 -4.50 -6.56 -17.17
C ARG A 3 -4.05 -7.78 -17.95
N SER A 4 -2.76 -8.11 -17.93
CA SER A 4 -2.25 -9.33 -18.53
C SER A 4 -2.03 -10.40 -17.47
N PRO A 5 -2.57 -11.63 -17.63
CA PRO A 5 -2.34 -12.77 -16.74
C PRO A 5 -0.87 -13.17 -16.56
N ALA A 6 0.03 -12.68 -17.42
CA ALA A 6 1.46 -12.94 -17.33
C ALA A 6 2.14 -12.26 -16.12
N TYR A 7 1.48 -11.31 -15.47
CA TYR A 7 2.04 -10.58 -14.32
C TYR A 7 1.52 -11.12 -12.99
N LYS A 8 2.40 -11.21 -11.99
CA LYS A 8 2.06 -11.57 -10.61
C LYS A 8 0.84 -10.80 -10.07
N TRP A 9 0.80 -9.49 -10.32
CA TRP A 9 -0.26 -8.60 -9.85
C TRP A 9 -1.36 -8.36 -10.88
N PHE A 10 -1.62 -9.36 -11.75
CA PHE A 10 -2.75 -9.33 -12.64
C PHE A 10 -4.06 -9.17 -11.86
N VAL A 11 -4.86 -8.17 -12.26
CA VAL A 11 -6.21 -7.96 -11.74
C VAL A 11 -7.17 -7.88 -12.93
N PRO A 12 -8.06 -8.86 -13.10
CA PRO A 12 -9.03 -8.86 -14.20
C PRO A 12 -10.06 -7.73 -14.07
N PRO A 13 -10.60 -7.19 -15.18
CA PRO A 13 -11.66 -6.18 -15.15
C PRO A 13 -12.91 -6.61 -14.38
N GLU A 14 -13.21 -7.92 -14.38
CA GLU A 14 -14.36 -8.50 -13.68
C GLU A 14 -14.21 -8.40 -12.15
N VAL A 15 -12.97 -8.44 -11.65
CA VAL A 15 -12.66 -8.30 -10.22
C VAL A 15 -12.53 -6.82 -9.82
N TYR A 16 -11.94 -5.99 -10.69
CA TYR A 16 -11.83 -4.56 -10.48
C TYR A 16 -12.06 -3.79 -11.79
N PRO A 17 -13.26 -3.22 -12.00
CA PRO A 17 -13.65 -2.65 -13.28
C PRO A 17 -13.00 -1.30 -13.58
N ASN A 18 -12.58 -0.55 -12.55
CA ASN A 18 -12.03 0.78 -12.76
C ASN A 18 -10.67 0.72 -13.48
N ALA A 19 -10.41 1.72 -14.32
CA ALA A 19 -9.16 1.81 -15.07
C ALA A 19 -7.93 2.04 -14.16
N THR A 20 -8.11 2.72 -13.03
CA THR A 20 -7.04 3.11 -12.10
C THR A 20 -7.38 2.72 -10.66
N TYR A 21 -6.34 2.48 -9.85
CA TYR A 21 -6.48 2.33 -8.40
C TYR A 21 -6.59 3.70 -7.73
N PRO A 22 -7.23 3.82 -6.55
CA PRO A 22 -7.10 5.02 -5.73
C PRO A 22 -5.64 5.24 -5.30
N PRO A 23 -5.27 6.41 -4.75
CA PRO A 23 -3.96 6.60 -4.13
C PRO A 23 -3.67 5.53 -3.07
N TYR A 24 -2.49 4.92 -3.13
CA TYR A 24 -2.04 3.89 -2.19
C TYR A 24 -0.53 4.00 -1.97
N CYS A 25 -0.06 3.52 -0.82
CA CYS A 25 1.37 3.40 -0.55
C CYS A 25 1.87 2.09 -1.18
N GLY A 26 2.66 2.19 -2.25
CA GLY A 26 3.29 1.03 -2.89
C GLY A 26 4.74 0.82 -2.41
N GLY A 27 5.17 -0.42 -2.23
CA GLY A 27 6.56 -0.74 -1.93
C GLY A 27 6.75 -1.83 -0.88
N ALA A 28 7.93 -1.88 -0.26
CA ALA A 28 8.25 -2.96 0.69
C ALA A 28 7.55 -2.81 2.06
N ALA A 29 7.19 -1.59 2.45
CA ALA A 29 6.56 -1.29 3.73
C ALA A 29 5.83 0.06 3.72
N TYR A 30 4.86 0.21 4.62
CA TYR A 30 4.21 1.45 5.01
C TYR A 30 3.81 1.36 6.49
N VAL A 31 3.61 2.51 7.15
CA VAL A 31 3.26 2.58 8.57
C VAL A 31 1.81 3.03 8.71
N LEU A 32 1.08 2.35 9.58
CA LEU A 32 -0.27 2.72 9.99
C LEU A 32 -0.28 2.89 11.51
N SER A 33 -1.05 3.85 12.01
CA SER A 33 -1.37 3.89 13.44
C SER A 33 -2.23 2.67 13.82
N THR A 34 -2.18 2.24 15.07
CA THR A 34 -2.91 1.04 15.52
C THR A 34 -4.43 1.20 15.37
N ASP A 35 -4.98 2.39 15.59
CA ASP A 35 -6.39 2.68 15.38
C ASP A 35 -6.79 2.60 13.90
N LEU A 36 -5.96 3.13 13.00
CA LEU A 36 -6.18 3.03 11.56
C LEU A 36 -6.08 1.57 11.09
N ALA A 37 -5.10 0.80 11.58
CA ALA A 37 -4.96 -0.61 11.25
C ALA A 37 -6.22 -1.42 11.62
N ARG A 38 -6.84 -1.15 12.78
CA ARG A 38 -8.12 -1.78 13.17
C ARG A 38 -9.27 -1.39 12.25
N ARG A 39 -9.35 -0.13 11.85
CA ARG A 39 -10.38 0.36 10.91
C ARG A 39 -10.22 -0.26 9.52
N VAL A 40 -8.97 -0.34 9.03
CA VAL A 40 -8.63 -1.00 7.76
C VAL A 40 -9.04 -2.46 7.81
N TRP A 41 -8.68 -3.18 8.88
CA TRP A 41 -9.11 -4.57 9.09
C TRP A 41 -10.63 -4.72 9.01
N GLY A 42 -11.39 -3.83 9.66
CA GLY A 42 -12.85 -3.89 9.66
C GLY A 42 -13.49 -3.69 8.28
N VAL A 43 -12.94 -2.79 7.47
CA VAL A 43 -13.42 -2.54 6.10
C VAL A 43 -12.94 -3.63 5.13
N ALA A 44 -11.73 -4.16 5.31
CA ALA A 44 -11.17 -5.23 4.51
C ALA A 44 -12.06 -6.48 4.49
N GLN A 45 -12.80 -6.77 5.57
CA GLN A 45 -13.75 -7.89 5.63
C GLN A 45 -14.94 -7.76 4.66
N ARG A 46 -15.21 -6.56 4.12
CA ARG A 46 -16.40 -6.26 3.31
C ARG A 46 -16.07 -5.92 1.86
N LEU A 47 -14.82 -5.57 1.57
CA LEU A 47 -14.40 -5.18 0.24
C LEU A 47 -14.01 -6.40 -0.61
N PRO A 48 -14.28 -6.37 -1.93
CA PRO A 48 -13.77 -7.39 -2.85
C PRO A 48 -12.23 -7.41 -2.83
N LEU A 49 -11.66 -8.59 -2.65
CA LEU A 49 -10.21 -8.79 -2.69
C LEU A 49 -9.67 -8.61 -4.10
N ILE A 50 -8.49 -8.01 -4.21
CA ILE A 50 -7.72 -7.90 -5.44
C ILE A 50 -6.30 -8.44 -5.22
N ASN A 51 -5.66 -8.97 -6.27
CA ASN A 51 -4.32 -9.54 -6.17
C ASN A 51 -3.21 -8.52 -5.90
N MET A 52 -3.45 -7.22 -6.13
CA MET A 52 -2.47 -6.17 -5.82
C MET A 52 -2.68 -5.72 -4.37
N GLU A 53 -1.91 -6.28 -3.44
CA GLU A 53 -2.15 -6.15 -1.99
C GLU A 53 -2.02 -4.69 -1.50
N ASP A 54 -1.00 -3.97 -1.98
CA ASP A 54 -0.80 -2.55 -1.66
C ASP A 54 -1.99 -1.69 -2.13
N ALA A 55 -2.52 -1.99 -3.31
CA ALA A 55 -3.70 -1.31 -3.84
C ALA A 55 -4.98 -1.69 -3.08
N PHE A 56 -5.08 -2.93 -2.57
CA PHE A 56 -6.20 -3.34 -1.71
C PHE A 56 -6.24 -2.52 -0.42
N VAL A 57 -5.09 -2.24 0.19
CA VAL A 57 -5.02 -1.32 1.34
C VAL A 57 -5.42 0.10 0.93
N GLY A 58 -5.03 0.57 -0.26
CA GLY A 58 -5.53 1.83 -0.83
C GLY A 58 -7.06 1.89 -0.96
N LEU A 59 -7.70 0.80 -1.39
CA LEU A 59 -9.16 0.70 -1.46
C LEU A 59 -9.79 0.78 -0.06
N CYS A 60 -9.18 0.15 0.95
CA CYS A 60 -9.62 0.26 2.33
C CYS A 60 -9.53 1.71 2.84
N LEU A 61 -8.44 2.42 2.54
CA LEU A 61 -8.26 3.82 2.91
C LEU A 61 -9.28 4.74 2.22
N GLN A 62 -9.54 4.50 0.92
CA GLN A 62 -10.56 5.22 0.16
C GLN A 62 -11.95 5.05 0.79
N ALA A 63 -12.34 3.82 1.13
CA ALA A 63 -13.62 3.54 1.79
C ALA A 63 -13.73 4.17 3.19
N LEU A 64 -12.60 4.39 3.87
CA LEU A 64 -12.52 5.06 5.16
C LEU A 64 -12.42 6.60 5.06
N GLY A 65 -12.29 7.16 3.86
CA GLY A 65 -12.06 8.59 3.64
C GLY A 65 -10.70 9.08 4.14
N VAL A 66 -9.69 8.20 4.18
CA VAL A 66 -8.34 8.53 4.68
C VAL A 66 -7.38 8.68 3.49
N SER A 67 -6.66 9.79 3.46
CA SER A 67 -5.63 10.05 2.44
C SER A 67 -4.29 9.42 2.82
N VAL A 68 -3.52 9.00 1.81
CA VAL A 68 -2.13 8.58 1.99
C VAL A 68 -1.22 9.78 2.27
N SER A 69 -0.15 9.56 3.04
CA SER A 69 0.86 10.58 3.36
C SER A 69 2.23 10.17 2.84
N ILE A 70 2.97 11.14 2.30
CA ILE A 70 4.37 10.94 1.89
C ILE A 70 5.27 11.14 3.12
N PRO A 71 6.13 10.17 3.48
CA PRO A 71 7.06 10.31 4.58
C PRO A 71 8.16 11.34 4.24
N PRO A 72 8.89 11.88 5.23
CA PRO A 72 10.04 12.73 4.97
C PRO A 72 11.06 12.08 4.01
N PRO A 73 11.81 12.86 3.23
CA PRO A 73 12.83 12.32 2.33
C PRO A 73 13.89 11.52 3.10
N GLY A 74 14.26 10.35 2.57
CA GLY A 74 15.28 9.49 3.19
C GLY A 74 14.79 8.64 4.37
N THR A 75 13.49 8.63 4.62
CA THR A 75 12.86 7.82 5.67
C THR A 75 12.80 6.34 5.26
N PHE A 76 12.37 6.03 4.03
CA PHE A 76 12.43 4.68 3.45
C PHE A 76 13.48 4.56 2.35
N HIS A 77 14.14 3.40 2.27
CA HIS A 77 15.11 3.09 1.24
C HIS A 77 14.82 1.73 0.61
N MET A 78 14.63 1.70 -0.71
CA MET A 78 14.40 0.45 -1.46
C MET A 78 15.69 -0.35 -1.69
N GLY A 79 16.85 0.30 -1.61
CA GLY A 79 18.16 -0.32 -1.79
C GLY A 79 18.86 -0.62 -0.47
N ARG A 80 19.82 -1.53 -0.52
CA ARG A 80 20.70 -1.80 0.63
C ARG A 80 21.55 -0.57 0.91
N LEU A 81 21.54 -0.12 2.16
CA LEU A 81 22.44 0.92 2.63
C LEU A 81 23.66 0.30 3.30
N PRO A 82 24.88 0.85 3.07
CA PRO A 82 26.03 0.48 3.89
C PRO A 82 25.75 0.89 5.34
N TYR A 83 26.04 -0.01 6.28
CA TYR A 83 25.77 0.23 7.69
C TYR A 83 26.56 1.43 8.21
N GLU A 84 25.85 2.41 8.75
CA GLU A 84 26.41 3.60 9.39
C GLU A 84 25.47 4.01 10.53
N ARG A 85 25.97 4.05 11.77
CA ARG A 85 25.14 4.22 12.97
C ARG A 85 24.24 5.45 12.92
N CYS A 86 24.78 6.62 12.59
CA CYS A 86 24.04 7.88 12.58
C CYS A 86 22.97 7.92 11.48
N ARG A 87 23.24 7.26 10.35
CA ARG A 87 22.29 7.14 9.24
C ARG A 87 21.15 6.18 9.58
N PHE A 88 21.47 5.02 10.15
CA PHE A 88 20.47 4.01 10.53
C PHE A 88 19.58 4.44 11.70
N HIS A 89 20.09 5.29 12.60
CA HIS A 89 19.28 5.91 13.66
C HIS A 89 18.19 6.86 13.14
N ARG A 90 18.28 7.30 11.88
CA ARG A 90 17.32 8.22 11.23
C ARG A 90 16.36 7.51 10.27
N LEU A 91 16.48 6.18 10.12
CA LEU A 91 15.54 5.36 9.35
C LEU A 91 14.25 5.15 10.15
N VAL A 92 13.19 4.68 9.47
CA VAL A 92 11.88 4.32 10.09
C VAL A 92 12.02 3.13 11.02
#